data_AF-A0A965YJS0-F1
#
_entry.id   AF-A0A965YJS0-F1
#
_cell.length_a   1.000
_cell.length_b   1.000
_cell.length_c   1.000
_cell.angle_alpha   90.00
_cell.angle_beta   90.00
_cell.angle_gamma   90.00
#
_symmetry.space_group_name_H-M   'P 1'
#
loop_
_entity.id
_entity.type
_entity.pdbx_description
1 polymer ?
#
loop_
_entity_poly.entity_id
_entity_poly.type
_entity_poly.pdbx_seq_one_letter_code
_entity_poly.pdbx_strand_id
1 'polypeptide(L)'
;MKARFFSLIDNLNIDGVDKTYVLPLPVTNHDAIDYIRTHTPDGYAIVYTKKSALDLGQNAIKRMIDVASSTGAGMLYSDYYRVKGNQKEAVPTIDYQLGSVRDDFDFGSLILLSADALKTTNATDYLYAALYDLRLQIAKNFPIIHLNEFLYTEFEEEKCSGGEKQFDYVDPKNRIVQIEMESACTNYLKSIGAYLTADFKKISFDEAKFETQASVIIPVKNRYKTIADAIDSVLSQTTNFPFNLLIIDNNSIDGTSEIIEKFAKSDNRVVHIVPERLDLGIGGCWNCGINNAKCGKFAIQLDSDDVYQDQQTLQTIIDAFYDQNCAMLIGSYTITSFDMKPLPPGLIDHKEWTNENGHNNALRINGLGAPRAFYTPLLRSIQLPNTSYGEDYAMGLRISREYKIGRIYTSLYLCRRWEGNSDASLNIDKLNKNNLYKDQLRTIEIMARIQLNKNKNPSGIF
;
A
#
# COMPACT_ATOMS: atom_id res chain seq x y z
N MET A 1 10.80 -37.64 5.07
CA MET A 1 9.51 -37.08 4.61
C MET A 1 9.64 -36.81 3.12
N LYS A 2 8.56 -37.02 2.34
CA LYS A 2 8.61 -36.84 0.89
C LYS A 2 8.56 -35.35 0.53
N ALA A 3 9.45 -34.91 -0.35
CA ALA A 3 9.52 -33.55 -0.86
C ALA A 3 9.81 -33.56 -2.36
N ARG A 4 9.08 -32.74 -3.12
CA ARG A 4 9.22 -32.63 -4.57
C ARG A 4 9.52 -31.19 -4.93
N PHE A 5 10.48 -30.99 -5.81
CA PHE A 5 10.91 -29.65 -6.22
C PHE A 5 10.30 -29.28 -7.57
N PHE A 6 9.78 -28.06 -7.70
CA PHE A 6 9.12 -27.54 -8.89
C PHE A 6 9.77 -26.22 -9.30
N SER A 7 10.15 -26.10 -10.56
CA SER A 7 10.79 -24.88 -11.08
C SER A 7 10.53 -24.68 -12.57
N LEU A 8 10.66 -23.45 -13.05
CA LEU A 8 10.70 -23.12 -14.48
C LEU A 8 12.06 -23.42 -15.13
N ILE A 9 13.05 -23.87 -14.37
CA ILE A 9 14.39 -24.20 -14.86
C ILE A 9 14.48 -25.70 -15.16
N ASP A 10 14.89 -26.03 -16.37
CA ASP A 10 15.12 -27.40 -16.79
C ASP A 10 16.38 -27.99 -16.13
N ASN A 11 16.34 -29.28 -15.81
CA ASN A 11 17.48 -30.07 -15.34
C ASN A 11 18.16 -29.57 -14.05
N LEU A 12 17.43 -28.90 -13.15
CA LEU A 12 17.92 -28.66 -11.79
C LEU A 12 18.07 -29.99 -11.04
N ASN A 13 19.29 -30.23 -10.53
CA ASN A 13 19.53 -31.27 -9.54
C ASN A 13 19.54 -30.63 -8.14
N ILE A 14 18.62 -31.05 -7.28
CA ILE A 14 18.42 -30.50 -5.96
C ILE A 14 18.58 -31.61 -4.93
N ASP A 15 19.54 -31.46 -4.02
CA ASP A 15 19.75 -32.43 -2.96
C ASP A 15 18.64 -32.33 -1.90
N GLY A 16 18.22 -33.48 -1.36
CA GLY A 16 17.22 -33.54 -0.28
C GLY A 16 15.76 -33.53 -0.74
N VAL A 17 15.49 -33.71 -2.03
CA VAL A 17 14.14 -33.96 -2.58
C VAL A 17 14.07 -35.32 -3.27
N ASP A 18 12.89 -35.93 -3.32
CA ASP A 18 12.65 -37.21 -3.99
C ASP A 18 12.72 -37.08 -5.52
N LYS A 19 12.25 -35.95 -6.04
CA LYS A 19 12.13 -35.70 -7.47
C LYS A 19 12.03 -34.21 -7.78
N THR A 20 12.61 -33.83 -8.91
CA THR A 20 12.47 -32.50 -9.50
C THR A 20 11.51 -32.53 -10.69
N TYR A 21 10.74 -31.47 -10.85
CA TYR A 21 9.72 -31.29 -11.88
C TYR A 21 9.88 -29.92 -12.53
N VAL A 22 9.74 -29.90 -13.85
CA VAL A 22 9.68 -28.67 -14.63
C VAL A 22 8.24 -28.20 -14.68
N LEU A 23 8.02 -26.95 -14.30
CA LEU A 23 6.71 -26.31 -14.37
C LEU A 23 6.39 -25.95 -15.83
N PRO A 24 5.24 -26.37 -16.36
CA PRO A 24 4.86 -26.06 -17.75
C PRO A 24 4.52 -24.58 -17.93
N LEU A 25 4.09 -23.90 -16.86
CA LEU A 25 3.66 -22.51 -16.83
C LEU A 25 4.10 -21.86 -15.52
N PRO A 26 4.17 -20.51 -15.44
CA PRO A 26 4.40 -19.82 -14.19
C PRO A 26 3.30 -20.14 -13.16
N VAL A 27 3.66 -20.17 -11.88
CA VAL A 27 2.75 -20.46 -10.75
C VAL A 27 1.63 -19.44 -10.56
N THR A 28 1.68 -18.33 -11.29
CA THR A 28 0.57 -17.38 -11.41
C THR A 28 -0.63 -17.99 -12.14
N ASN A 29 -0.42 -19.05 -12.92
CA ASN A 29 -1.45 -19.73 -13.70
C ASN A 29 -2.03 -20.95 -12.96
N HIS A 30 -3.34 -21.17 -13.11
CA HIS A 30 -4.10 -22.26 -12.50
C HIS A 30 -3.51 -23.64 -12.85
N ASP A 31 -3.21 -23.90 -14.12
CA ASP A 31 -2.70 -25.19 -14.58
C ASP A 31 -1.35 -25.55 -13.93
N ALA A 32 -0.53 -24.54 -13.61
CA ALA A 32 0.73 -24.76 -12.91
C ALA A 32 0.50 -25.19 -11.45
N ILE A 33 -0.46 -24.57 -10.76
CA ILE A 33 -0.84 -24.96 -9.40
C ILE A 33 -1.45 -26.36 -9.40
N ASP A 34 -2.29 -26.67 -10.38
CA ASP A 34 -2.91 -27.99 -10.53
C ASP A 34 -1.90 -29.08 -10.89
N TYR A 35 -0.89 -28.74 -11.69
CA TYR A 35 0.25 -29.61 -11.95
C TYR A 35 1.03 -29.90 -10.65
N ILE A 36 1.34 -28.89 -9.84
CA ILE A 36 2.02 -29.07 -8.53
C ILE A 36 1.19 -29.97 -7.62
N ARG A 37 -0.12 -29.70 -7.51
CA ARG A 37 -1.07 -30.45 -6.69
C ARG A 37 -1.14 -31.92 -7.09
N THR A 38 -1.30 -32.21 -8.38
CA THR A 38 -1.38 -33.58 -8.92
C THR A 38 -0.10 -34.37 -8.67
N HIS A 39 1.05 -33.71 -8.77
CA HIS A 39 2.33 -34.35 -8.52
C HIS A 39 2.72 -34.40 -7.04
N THR A 40 1.96 -33.78 -6.14
CA THR A 40 2.21 -33.73 -4.70
C THR A 40 1.01 -34.27 -3.90
N PRO A 41 0.69 -35.58 -4.01
CA PRO A 41 -0.44 -36.17 -3.27
C PRO A 41 -0.20 -36.27 -1.76
N ASP A 42 1.07 -36.29 -1.34
CA ASP A 42 1.53 -36.40 0.04
C ASP A 42 2.85 -35.63 0.26
N GLY A 43 3.17 -35.32 1.52
CA GLY A 43 4.41 -34.61 1.87
C GLY A 43 4.39 -33.14 1.46
N TYR A 44 5.44 -32.68 0.77
CA TYR A 44 5.66 -31.26 0.47
C TYR A 44 6.05 -30.99 -0.98
N ALA A 45 5.62 -29.84 -1.49
CA ALA A 45 6.10 -29.24 -2.72
C ALA A 45 7.00 -28.06 -2.38
N ILE A 46 8.17 -28.00 -2.99
CA ILE A 46 9.09 -26.86 -2.91
C ILE A 46 9.05 -26.20 -4.28
N VAL A 47 8.68 -24.93 -4.31
CA VAL A 47 8.37 -24.20 -5.52
C VAL A 47 9.35 -23.04 -5.65
N TYR A 48 10.14 -23.06 -6.72
CA TYR A 48 11.02 -21.97 -7.10
C TYR A 48 10.40 -21.15 -8.23
N THR A 49 10.11 -19.88 -7.97
CA THR A 49 9.28 -19.03 -8.86
C THR A 49 10.08 -18.27 -9.91
N LYS A 50 11.41 -18.20 -9.78
CA LYS A 50 12.31 -17.53 -10.71
C LYS A 50 12.86 -18.49 -11.78
N LYS A 51 13.41 -17.89 -12.84
CA LYS A 51 14.13 -18.59 -13.92
C LYS A 51 15.65 -18.51 -13.78
N SER A 52 16.15 -17.72 -12.84
CA SER A 52 17.58 -17.53 -12.63
C SER A 52 18.14 -18.57 -11.67
N ALA A 53 19.45 -18.80 -11.72
CA ALA A 53 20.10 -19.79 -10.86
C ALA A 53 19.82 -19.55 -9.36
N LEU A 54 19.84 -20.65 -8.62
CA LEU A 54 19.57 -20.75 -7.19
C LEU A 54 20.69 -21.59 -6.57
N ASP A 55 21.20 -21.15 -5.43
CA ASP A 55 22.08 -21.97 -4.56
C ASP A 55 21.41 -22.16 -3.20
N LEU A 56 21.30 -23.40 -2.75
CA LEU A 56 20.64 -23.74 -1.50
C LEU A 56 21.62 -23.67 -0.34
N GLY A 57 21.19 -23.06 0.76
CA GLY A 57 21.93 -23.09 2.01
C GLY A 57 22.06 -24.53 2.54
N GLN A 58 23.05 -24.74 3.40
CA GLN A 58 23.30 -26.03 4.01
C GLN A 58 22.05 -26.52 4.76
N ASN A 59 21.57 -27.72 4.39
CA ASN A 59 20.35 -28.34 4.95
C ASN A 59 19.07 -27.50 4.81
N ALA A 60 19.02 -26.52 3.91
CA ALA A 60 17.88 -25.60 3.76
C ALA A 60 16.53 -26.32 3.60
N ILE A 61 16.46 -27.26 2.65
CA ILE A 61 15.23 -28.03 2.38
C ILE A 61 14.82 -28.87 3.60
N LYS A 62 15.78 -29.56 4.21
CA LYS A 62 15.52 -30.35 5.43
C LYS A 62 14.99 -29.44 6.55
N ARG A 63 15.58 -28.26 6.74
CA ARG A 63 15.14 -27.27 7.73
C ARG A 63 13.70 -26.83 7.49
N MET A 64 13.35 -26.48 6.26
CA MET A 64 11.97 -26.08 5.91
C MET A 64 10.96 -27.22 6.18
N ILE A 65 11.29 -28.46 5.81
CA ILE A 65 10.43 -29.65 6.03
C ILE A 65 10.29 -29.98 7.52
N ASP A 66 11.39 -29.95 8.28
CA ASP A 66 11.40 -30.23 9.73
C ASP A 66 10.50 -29.22 10.45
N VAL A 67 10.52 -27.94 10.06
CA VAL A 67 9.61 -26.93 10.62
C VAL A 67 8.17 -27.17 10.16
N ALA A 68 7.93 -27.36 8.86
CA ALA A 68 6.58 -27.59 8.31
C ALA A 68 5.84 -28.72 9.01
N SER A 69 6.55 -29.83 9.22
CA SER A 69 6.02 -31.02 9.88
C SER A 69 5.78 -30.83 11.37
N SER A 70 6.66 -30.09 12.05
CA SER A 70 6.55 -29.85 13.49
C SER A 70 5.45 -28.84 13.84
N THR A 71 5.14 -27.91 12.94
CA THR A 71 4.15 -26.85 13.19
C THR A 71 2.81 -27.08 12.49
N GLY A 72 2.73 -28.01 11.53
CA GLY A 72 1.57 -28.16 10.66
C GLY A 72 1.40 -27.01 9.67
N ALA A 73 2.46 -26.28 9.34
CA ALA A 73 2.39 -25.15 8.41
C ALA A 73 1.96 -25.60 7.02
N GLY A 74 1.02 -24.85 6.45
CA GLY A 74 0.54 -25.07 5.09
C GLY A 74 1.50 -24.49 4.06
N MET A 75 2.17 -23.39 4.42
CA MET A 75 3.14 -22.68 3.60
C MET A 75 4.30 -22.18 4.46
N LEU A 76 5.52 -22.24 3.91
CA LEU A 76 6.74 -21.74 4.52
C LEU A 76 7.59 -20.98 3.51
N TYR A 77 8.27 -19.95 3.99
CA TYR A 77 9.21 -19.15 3.23
C TYR A 77 10.32 -18.65 4.17
N SER A 78 11.38 -18.09 3.59
CA SER A 78 12.54 -17.66 4.36
C SER A 78 13.17 -16.39 3.82
N ASP A 79 14.07 -15.83 4.61
CA ASP A 79 15.05 -14.87 4.12
C ASP A 79 16.00 -15.51 3.11
N TYR A 80 16.63 -14.68 2.30
CA TYR A 80 17.52 -15.14 1.24
C TYR A 80 18.60 -14.12 0.92
N TYR A 81 19.66 -14.60 0.28
CA TYR A 81 20.67 -13.73 -0.30
C TYR A 81 20.37 -13.47 -1.76
N ARG A 82 20.73 -12.29 -2.24
CA ARG A 82 20.71 -11.94 -3.65
C ARG A 82 22.10 -11.59 -4.12
N VAL A 83 22.54 -12.20 -5.21
CA VAL A 83 23.80 -11.88 -5.86
C VAL A 83 23.51 -11.10 -7.14
N LYS A 84 24.04 -9.88 -7.22
CA LYS A 84 23.99 -9.03 -8.42
C LYS A 84 25.41 -8.61 -8.77
N GLY A 85 25.91 -9.08 -9.92
CA GLY A 85 27.33 -8.96 -10.26
C GLY A 85 28.20 -9.62 -9.19
N ASN A 86 29.12 -8.87 -8.59
CA ASN A 86 30.01 -9.34 -7.52
C ASN A 86 29.53 -9.02 -6.10
N GLN A 87 28.33 -8.46 -5.94
CA GLN A 87 27.78 -8.08 -4.63
C GLN A 87 26.75 -9.10 -4.15
N LYS A 88 26.94 -9.58 -2.94
CA LYS A 88 25.98 -10.42 -2.20
C LYS A 88 25.25 -9.56 -1.16
N GLU A 89 23.95 -9.44 -1.31
CA GLU A 89 23.06 -8.65 -0.45
C GLU A 89 22.17 -9.58 0.38
N ALA A 90 21.96 -9.25 1.66
CA ALA A 90 20.98 -9.92 2.51
C ALA A 90 19.58 -9.34 2.25
N VAL A 91 18.61 -10.20 1.94
CA VAL A 91 17.22 -9.81 1.68
C VAL A 91 16.32 -10.46 2.74
N PRO A 92 16.12 -9.79 3.89
CA PRO A 92 15.11 -10.23 4.86
C PRO A 92 13.70 -10.02 4.29
N THR A 93 12.78 -10.91 4.64
CA THR A 93 11.35 -10.82 4.41
C THR A 93 10.63 -10.47 5.71
N ILE A 94 9.29 -10.39 5.70
CA ILE A 94 8.50 -10.03 6.89
C ILE A 94 7.54 -11.15 7.26
N ASP A 95 7.14 -11.18 8.53
CA ASP A 95 6.15 -12.14 9.04
C ASP A 95 4.78 -11.95 8.38
N TYR A 96 4.09 -13.07 8.16
CA TYR A 96 2.73 -13.10 7.63
C TYR A 96 1.71 -12.88 8.76
N GLN A 97 0.72 -12.02 8.52
CA GLN A 97 -0.41 -11.78 9.43
C GLN A 97 -1.72 -11.67 8.66
N LEU A 98 -2.85 -11.55 9.36
CA LEU A 98 -4.18 -11.50 8.74
C LEU A 98 -4.30 -10.42 7.66
N GLY A 99 -3.65 -9.27 7.86
CA GLY A 99 -3.60 -8.15 6.93
C GLY A 99 -2.56 -8.26 5.81
N SER A 100 -1.80 -9.35 5.72
CA SER A 100 -0.82 -9.61 4.65
C SER A 100 -1.51 -10.06 3.35
N VAL A 101 -2.57 -9.36 2.97
CA VAL A 101 -3.44 -9.67 1.83
C VAL A 101 -3.01 -8.94 0.54
N ARG A 102 -1.96 -8.13 0.59
CA ARG A 102 -1.41 -7.46 -0.60
C ARG A 102 -0.85 -8.46 -1.61
N ASP A 103 -1.11 -8.22 -2.89
CA ASP A 103 -0.65 -9.08 -3.99
C ASP A 103 0.85 -8.96 -4.27
N ASP A 104 1.50 -7.91 -3.74
CA ASP A 104 2.95 -7.71 -3.75
C ASP A 104 3.66 -8.16 -2.45
N PHE A 105 3.05 -9.05 -1.67
CA PHE A 105 3.73 -9.63 -0.50
C PHE A 105 4.94 -10.46 -0.93
N ASP A 106 6.13 -10.10 -0.45
CA ASP A 106 7.38 -10.79 -0.79
C ASP A 106 7.58 -12.01 0.12
N PHE A 107 7.41 -13.20 -0.46
CA PHE A 107 7.71 -14.49 0.17
C PHE A 107 9.12 -15.00 -0.22
N GLY A 108 9.93 -14.19 -0.89
CA GLY A 108 11.04 -14.70 -1.67
C GLY A 108 10.58 -15.52 -2.87
N SER A 109 11.53 -16.13 -3.56
CA SER A 109 11.26 -16.98 -4.73
C SER A 109 11.22 -18.48 -4.41
N LEU A 110 11.60 -18.91 -3.21
CA LEU A 110 11.55 -20.31 -2.78
C LEU A 110 10.49 -20.50 -1.70
N ILE A 111 9.43 -21.23 -2.02
CA ILE A 111 8.27 -21.45 -1.13
C ILE A 111 8.08 -22.95 -0.93
N LEU A 112 7.83 -23.38 0.31
CA LEU A 112 7.39 -24.74 0.61
C LEU A 112 5.87 -24.75 0.85
N LEU A 113 5.17 -25.70 0.25
CA LEU A 113 3.73 -25.94 0.37
C LEU A 113 3.47 -27.37 0.83
N SER A 114 2.59 -27.57 1.82
CA SER A 114 2.16 -28.92 2.21
C SER A 114 1.14 -29.48 1.21
N ALA A 115 1.13 -30.80 1.04
CA ALA A 115 0.15 -31.48 0.19
C ALA A 115 -1.30 -31.23 0.65
N ASP A 116 -1.54 -31.03 1.96
CA ASP A 116 -2.87 -30.73 2.48
C ASP A 116 -3.30 -29.29 2.18
N ALA A 117 -2.37 -28.34 2.27
CA ALA A 117 -2.59 -26.95 1.89
C ALA A 117 -2.86 -26.80 0.38
N LEU A 118 -2.20 -27.59 -0.47
CA LEU A 118 -2.46 -27.61 -1.92
C LEU A 118 -3.89 -28.04 -2.30
N LYS A 119 -4.64 -28.66 -1.38
CA LYS A 119 -6.04 -29.06 -1.60
C LYS A 119 -7.03 -27.92 -1.33
N THR A 120 -6.60 -26.78 -0.80
CA THR A 120 -7.49 -25.64 -0.50
C THR A 120 -7.77 -24.75 -1.71
N THR A 121 -7.44 -25.17 -2.93
CA THR A 121 -7.65 -24.37 -4.15
C THR A 121 -9.14 -24.23 -4.48
N ASN A 122 -9.52 -23.08 -5.04
CA ASN A 122 -10.83 -22.90 -5.67
C ASN A 122 -10.81 -23.40 -7.12
N ALA A 123 -11.99 -23.72 -7.66
CA ALA A 123 -12.17 -24.15 -9.05
C ALA A 123 -12.05 -23.00 -10.09
N THR A 124 -11.44 -21.87 -9.72
CA THR A 124 -11.35 -20.70 -10.59
C THR A 124 -10.09 -20.77 -11.47
N ASP A 125 -10.28 -20.72 -12.78
CA ASP A 125 -9.21 -20.77 -13.79
C ASP A 125 -8.53 -19.39 -13.93
N TYR A 126 -7.62 -19.08 -13.01
CA TYR A 126 -6.79 -17.87 -13.06
C TYR A 126 -5.60 -18.03 -14.03
N LEU A 127 -5.29 -16.99 -14.81
CA LEU A 127 -4.06 -16.95 -15.61
C LEU A 127 -2.89 -16.34 -14.83
N TYR A 128 -3.18 -15.45 -13.88
CA TYR A 128 -2.22 -14.62 -13.18
C TYR A 128 -2.36 -14.62 -11.64
N ALA A 129 -3.55 -14.89 -11.10
CA ALA A 129 -3.80 -14.83 -9.65
C ALA A 129 -3.76 -16.19 -8.92
N ALA A 130 -3.37 -17.30 -9.56
CA ALA A 130 -3.52 -18.64 -8.97
C ALA A 130 -2.73 -18.84 -7.67
N LEU A 131 -1.42 -18.50 -7.65
CA LEU A 131 -0.63 -18.56 -6.41
C LEU A 131 -1.15 -17.57 -5.35
N TYR A 132 -1.63 -16.40 -5.77
CA TYR A 132 -2.17 -15.39 -4.87
C TYR A 132 -3.47 -15.87 -4.20
N ASP A 133 -4.43 -16.43 -4.94
CA ASP A 133 -5.62 -17.06 -4.37
C ASP A 133 -5.24 -18.24 -3.47
N LEU A 134 -4.36 -19.13 -3.94
CA LEU A 134 -3.91 -20.30 -3.16
C LEU A 134 -3.39 -19.86 -1.78
N ARG A 135 -2.45 -18.91 -1.70
CA ARG A 135 -1.92 -18.47 -0.41
C ARG A 135 -2.99 -17.87 0.51
N LEU A 136 -3.98 -17.17 -0.04
CA LEU A 136 -5.09 -16.61 0.72
C LEU A 136 -5.99 -17.73 1.26
N GLN A 137 -6.25 -18.78 0.47
CA GLN A 137 -7.01 -19.93 0.94
C GLN A 137 -6.26 -20.74 2.01
N ILE A 138 -4.94 -20.92 1.84
CA ILE A 138 -4.08 -21.60 2.82
C ILE A 138 -4.17 -20.87 4.17
N ALA A 139 -4.07 -19.54 4.17
CA ALA A 139 -4.09 -18.72 5.39
C ALA A 139 -5.36 -18.88 6.25
N LYS A 140 -6.45 -19.42 5.70
CA LYS A 140 -7.71 -19.65 6.45
C LYS A 140 -7.60 -20.83 7.41
N ASN A 141 -6.86 -21.87 7.01
CA ASN A 141 -6.90 -23.18 7.65
C ASN A 141 -5.53 -23.63 8.13
N PHE A 142 -4.45 -23.04 7.63
CA PHE A 142 -3.09 -23.44 7.92
C PHE A 142 -2.21 -22.24 8.31
N PRO A 143 -1.26 -22.45 9.23
CA PRO A 143 -0.21 -21.47 9.47
C PRO A 143 0.62 -21.23 8.21
N ILE A 144 0.90 -19.95 7.93
CA ILE A 144 1.95 -19.53 7.01
C ILE A 144 3.12 -19.06 7.88
N ILE A 145 4.27 -19.71 7.76
CA ILE A 145 5.41 -19.47 8.64
C ILE A 145 6.57 -18.86 7.86
N HIS A 146 7.08 -17.76 8.40
CA HIS A 146 8.34 -17.15 8.01
C HIS A 146 9.49 -17.77 8.81
N LEU A 147 10.56 -18.19 8.12
CA LEU A 147 11.85 -18.51 8.72
C LEU A 147 12.81 -17.34 8.49
N ASN A 148 13.09 -16.61 9.57
CA ASN A 148 14.11 -15.54 9.62
C ASN A 148 15.53 -16.16 9.62
N GLU A 149 15.80 -16.94 8.57
CA GLU A 149 17.01 -17.71 8.32
C GLU A 149 17.32 -17.57 6.82
N PHE A 150 18.56 -17.27 6.46
CA PHE A 150 18.96 -17.12 5.06
C PHE A 150 19.19 -18.49 4.41
N LEU A 151 18.12 -19.11 3.92
CA LEU A 151 18.16 -20.51 3.49
C LEU A 151 18.59 -20.71 2.04
N TYR A 152 18.68 -19.67 1.22
CA TYR A 152 19.12 -19.80 -0.16
C TYR A 152 19.69 -18.50 -0.73
N THR A 153 20.37 -18.60 -1.87
CA THR A 153 20.94 -17.48 -2.62
C THR A 153 20.39 -17.47 -4.05
N GLU A 154 19.83 -16.33 -4.45
CA GLU A 154 19.38 -16.06 -5.82
C GLU A 154 20.47 -15.35 -6.60
N PHE A 155 20.66 -15.70 -7.86
CA PHE A 155 21.53 -14.96 -8.77
C PHE A 155 20.67 -14.13 -9.73
N GLU A 156 20.88 -12.82 -9.77
CA GLU A 156 20.25 -11.94 -10.76
C GLU A 156 21.17 -11.77 -11.97
N GLU A 157 20.65 -12.04 -13.16
CA GLU A 157 21.34 -11.67 -14.41
C GLU A 157 21.38 -10.15 -14.54
N GLU A 158 22.52 -9.58 -14.94
CA GLU A 158 22.66 -8.17 -15.26
C GLU A 158 21.78 -7.79 -16.45
N LYS A 159 20.53 -7.41 -16.19
CA LYS A 159 19.74 -6.68 -17.17
C LYS A 159 20.11 -5.20 -17.13
N CYS A 160 20.57 -4.69 -18.26
CA CYS A 160 20.71 -3.26 -18.54
C CYS A 160 19.38 -2.51 -18.30
N SER A 161 19.53 -1.29 -17.81
CA SER A 161 18.53 -0.25 -17.53
C SER A 161 17.63 -0.43 -16.31
N GLY A 162 17.91 0.41 -15.30
CA GLY A 162 16.98 0.77 -14.24
C GLY A 162 15.80 1.53 -14.84
N GLY A 163 14.61 1.04 -14.54
CA GLY A 163 13.32 1.69 -14.72
C GLY A 163 12.45 1.28 -13.55
N GLU A 164 11.79 2.26 -12.96
CA GLU A 164 11.14 2.23 -11.64
C GLU A 164 10.09 1.11 -11.49
N LYS A 165 10.39 0.09 -10.67
CA LYS A 165 9.40 -0.92 -10.22
C LYS A 165 8.25 -0.33 -9.38
N GLN A 166 8.31 0.96 -9.03
CA GLN A 166 7.38 1.60 -8.11
C GLN A 166 5.98 1.81 -8.73
N PHE A 167 5.83 1.68 -10.05
CA PHE A 167 4.56 1.95 -10.76
C PHE A 167 4.18 0.90 -11.80
N ASP A 168 4.72 -0.31 -11.72
CA ASP A 168 4.38 -1.39 -12.67
C ASP A 168 2.87 -1.68 -12.69
N TYR A 169 2.14 -1.45 -11.59
CA TYR A 169 0.68 -1.62 -11.53
C TYR A 169 -0.12 -0.64 -12.42
N VAL A 170 0.52 0.41 -12.96
CA VAL A 170 -0.11 1.43 -13.81
C VAL A 170 -0.01 1.08 -15.32
N ASP A 171 0.74 0.02 -15.70
CA ASP A 171 0.80 -0.44 -17.09
C ASP A 171 -0.56 -1.01 -17.55
N PRO A 172 -1.16 -0.52 -18.65
CA PRO A 172 -2.38 -1.08 -19.23
C PRO A 172 -2.33 -2.60 -19.52
N LYS A 173 -1.13 -3.16 -19.78
CA LYS A 173 -0.91 -4.61 -19.94
C LYS A 173 -1.15 -5.40 -18.65
N ASN A 174 -1.12 -4.73 -17.50
CA ASN A 174 -1.39 -5.33 -16.19
C ASN A 174 -2.87 -5.27 -15.80
N ARG A 175 -3.77 -4.71 -16.62
CA ARG A 175 -5.20 -4.60 -16.24
C ARG A 175 -5.87 -5.95 -16.00
N ILE A 176 -5.58 -6.96 -16.82
CA ILE A 176 -6.13 -8.33 -16.63
C ILE A 176 -5.59 -8.92 -15.32
N VAL A 177 -4.30 -8.75 -15.05
CA VAL A 177 -3.67 -9.16 -13.80
C VAL A 177 -4.37 -8.49 -12.62
N GLN A 178 -4.57 -7.17 -12.67
CA GLN A 178 -5.25 -6.42 -11.61
C GLN A 178 -6.69 -6.90 -11.36
N ILE A 179 -7.44 -7.21 -12.41
CA ILE A 179 -8.80 -7.76 -12.30
C ILE A 179 -8.80 -9.12 -11.61
N GLU A 180 -7.89 -10.02 -11.98
CA GLU A 180 -7.79 -11.33 -11.35
C GLU A 180 -7.36 -11.23 -9.87
N MET A 181 -6.37 -10.39 -9.57
CA MET A 181 -5.91 -10.16 -8.19
C MET A 181 -7.02 -9.55 -7.33
N GLU A 182 -7.76 -8.57 -7.85
CA GLU A 182 -8.92 -7.99 -7.16
C GLU A 182 -10.01 -9.04 -6.91
N SER A 183 -10.29 -9.89 -7.91
CA SER A 183 -11.26 -10.99 -7.80
C SER A 183 -10.87 -11.97 -6.69
N ALA A 184 -9.62 -12.45 -6.69
CA ALA A 184 -9.10 -13.36 -5.66
C ALA A 184 -9.18 -12.74 -4.25
N CYS A 185 -8.74 -11.49 -4.09
CA CYS A 185 -8.82 -10.78 -2.81
C CYS A 185 -10.27 -10.62 -2.35
N THR A 186 -11.17 -10.23 -3.25
CA THR A 186 -12.59 -10.04 -2.96
C THR A 186 -13.25 -11.33 -2.49
N ASN A 187 -12.97 -12.46 -3.16
CA ASN A 187 -13.47 -13.77 -2.77
C ASN A 187 -12.94 -14.21 -1.41
N TYR A 188 -11.65 -13.97 -1.15
CA TYR A 188 -11.07 -14.21 0.17
C TYR A 188 -11.76 -13.40 1.27
N LEU A 189 -11.93 -12.09 1.08
CA LEU A 189 -12.60 -11.20 2.04
C LEU A 189 -14.04 -11.62 2.31
N LYS A 190 -14.78 -12.07 1.30
CA LYS A 190 -16.12 -12.66 1.48
C LYS A 190 -16.05 -13.90 2.36
N SER A 191 -15.12 -14.81 2.05
CA SER A 191 -15.00 -16.09 2.77
C SER A 191 -14.61 -15.97 4.24
N ILE A 192 -13.95 -14.87 4.64
CA ILE A 192 -13.61 -14.58 6.04
C ILE A 192 -14.60 -13.64 6.72
N GLY A 193 -15.66 -13.20 6.03
CA GLY A 193 -16.67 -12.28 6.55
C GLY A 193 -16.22 -10.81 6.66
N ALA A 194 -15.13 -10.43 5.98
CA ALA A 194 -14.57 -9.08 5.99
C ALA A 194 -15.03 -8.19 4.81
N TYR A 195 -15.73 -8.77 3.82
CA TYR A 195 -16.25 -8.04 2.67
C TYR A 195 -17.31 -7.01 3.08
N LEU A 196 -17.28 -5.82 2.49
CA LEU A 196 -18.31 -4.81 2.64
C LEU A 196 -19.01 -4.54 1.31
N THR A 197 -20.33 -4.40 1.33
CA THR A 197 -21.10 -3.83 0.21
C THR A 197 -20.87 -2.32 0.13
N ALA A 198 -21.08 -1.72 -1.05
CA ALA A 198 -21.00 -0.27 -1.27
C ALA A 198 -22.24 0.47 -0.71
N ASP A 199 -22.52 0.27 0.58
CA ASP A 199 -23.58 0.95 1.32
C ASP A 199 -22.95 1.95 2.30
N PHE A 200 -22.90 3.22 1.87
CA PHE A 200 -22.19 4.28 2.56
C PHE A 200 -23.15 5.22 3.29
N LYS A 201 -22.75 5.64 4.49
CA LYS A 201 -23.40 6.73 5.21
C LYS A 201 -23.24 8.02 4.41
N LYS A 202 -24.34 8.76 4.31
CA LYS A 202 -24.33 10.12 3.76
C LYS A 202 -23.82 11.12 4.79
N ILE A 203 -23.28 12.23 4.30
CA ILE A 203 -22.77 13.32 5.15
C ILE A 203 -23.63 14.56 4.93
N SER A 204 -24.00 15.21 6.04
CA SER A 204 -24.57 16.54 6.04
C SER A 204 -23.45 17.56 6.26
N PHE A 205 -23.15 18.37 5.25
CA PHE A 205 -22.07 19.37 5.35
C PHE A 205 -22.47 20.66 6.06
N ASP A 206 -23.71 20.75 6.56
CA ASP A 206 -24.29 21.98 7.14
C ASP A 206 -24.34 21.97 8.67
N GLU A 207 -23.91 20.89 9.32
CA GLU A 207 -24.04 20.72 10.77
C GLU A 207 -23.11 21.62 11.60
N ALA A 208 -21.97 22.03 11.03
CA ALA A 208 -20.95 22.81 11.72
C ALA A 208 -20.65 24.13 10.98
N LYS A 209 -20.58 25.22 11.74
CA LYS A 209 -20.17 26.54 11.24
C LYS A 209 -18.65 26.66 11.25
N PHE A 210 -18.10 27.10 10.12
CA PHE A 210 -16.67 27.35 9.92
C PHE A 210 -16.48 28.75 9.37
N GLU A 211 -15.39 29.41 9.76
CA GLU A 211 -15.01 30.72 9.20
C GLU A 211 -14.55 30.58 7.73
N THR A 212 -13.79 29.52 7.43
CA THR A 212 -13.33 29.20 6.08
C THR A 212 -13.94 27.89 5.61
N GLN A 213 -14.19 27.81 4.30
CA GLN A 213 -14.69 26.59 3.66
C GLN A 213 -13.60 25.52 3.60
N ALA A 214 -12.37 25.92 3.29
CA ALA A 214 -11.24 25.01 3.14
C ALA A 214 -9.99 25.50 3.89
N SER A 215 -9.20 24.54 4.35
CA SER A 215 -7.84 24.75 4.84
C SER A 215 -6.91 23.82 4.11
N VAL A 216 -5.92 24.38 3.41
CA VAL A 216 -4.77 23.58 2.97
C VAL A 216 -3.86 23.36 4.17
N ILE A 217 -3.44 22.12 4.40
CA ILE A 217 -2.56 21.76 5.50
C ILE A 217 -1.25 21.22 4.93
N ILE A 218 -0.14 21.85 5.32
CA ILE A 218 1.21 21.46 4.94
C ILE A 218 2.00 21.11 6.21
N PRO A 219 2.12 19.82 6.56
CA PRO A 219 3.17 19.38 7.48
C PRO A 219 4.53 19.60 6.84
N VAL A 220 5.46 20.23 7.56
CA VAL A 220 6.79 20.54 7.02
C VAL A 220 7.88 20.31 8.06
N LYS A 221 9.01 19.78 7.61
CA LYS A 221 10.26 19.72 8.37
C LYS A 221 11.45 19.79 7.44
N ASN A 222 12.25 20.84 7.58
CA ASN A 222 13.46 21.07 6.79
C ASN A 222 13.22 20.97 5.27
N ARG A 223 12.49 21.94 4.72
CA ARG A 223 12.10 22.04 3.30
C ARG A 223 12.41 23.41 2.73
N TYR A 224 13.56 23.98 3.10
CA TYR A 224 14.00 25.30 2.66
C TYR A 224 13.92 25.50 1.14
N LYS A 225 14.23 24.45 0.36
CA LYS A 225 14.30 24.50 -1.11
C LYS A 225 12.95 24.49 -1.82
N THR A 226 11.88 24.04 -1.16
CA THR A 226 10.61 23.72 -1.85
C THR A 226 9.39 24.38 -1.23
N ILE A 227 9.45 24.75 0.05
CA ILE A 227 8.28 25.25 0.78
C ILE A 227 7.70 26.53 0.17
N ALA A 228 8.54 27.40 -0.39
CA ALA A 228 8.07 28.64 -1.04
C ALA A 228 7.14 28.33 -2.23
N ASP A 229 7.55 27.43 -3.13
CA ASP A 229 6.75 27.03 -4.29
C ASP A 229 5.40 26.42 -3.85
N ALA A 230 5.42 25.60 -2.79
CA ALA A 230 4.21 24.98 -2.26
C ALA A 230 3.23 26.06 -1.74
N ILE A 231 3.72 27.04 -0.98
CA ILE A 231 2.92 28.16 -0.46
C ILE A 231 2.34 28.99 -1.62
N ASP A 232 3.17 29.38 -2.60
CA ASP A 232 2.72 30.19 -3.75
C ASP A 232 1.65 29.46 -4.57
N SER A 233 1.76 28.14 -4.71
CA SER A 233 0.76 27.32 -5.40
C SER A 233 -0.60 27.35 -4.71
N VAL A 234 -0.64 27.48 -3.39
CA VAL A 234 -1.86 27.61 -2.60
C VAL A 234 -2.41 29.03 -2.68
N LEU A 235 -1.54 30.04 -2.55
CA LEU A 235 -1.98 31.44 -2.53
C LEU A 235 -2.50 31.94 -3.88
N SER A 236 -2.09 31.29 -4.97
CA SER A 236 -2.56 31.56 -6.34
C SER A 236 -3.91 30.90 -6.70
N GLN A 237 -4.51 30.12 -5.79
CA GLN A 237 -5.79 29.46 -6.05
C GLN A 237 -6.93 30.47 -6.17
N THR A 238 -7.83 30.23 -7.13
CA THR A 238 -9.04 31.01 -7.37
C THR A 238 -10.26 30.20 -6.96
N THR A 239 -11.02 30.70 -5.99
CA THR A 239 -12.18 30.00 -5.43
C THR A 239 -13.35 30.96 -5.23
N ASN A 240 -14.58 30.43 -5.27
CA ASN A 240 -15.78 31.18 -4.90
C ASN A 240 -16.09 31.15 -3.38
N PHE A 241 -15.21 30.55 -2.59
CA PHE A 241 -15.30 30.42 -1.13
C PHE A 241 -14.00 30.85 -0.45
N PRO A 242 -14.03 31.27 0.83
CA PRO A 242 -12.84 31.61 1.58
C PRO A 242 -12.03 30.35 1.96
N PHE A 243 -10.71 30.44 1.85
CA PHE A 243 -9.78 29.41 2.31
C PHE A 243 -8.59 30.03 3.06
N ASN A 244 -7.87 29.19 3.81
CA ASN A 244 -6.61 29.54 4.44
C ASN A 244 -5.57 28.42 4.27
N LEU A 245 -4.34 28.70 4.68
CA LEU A 245 -3.21 27.79 4.62
C LEU A 245 -2.63 27.61 6.03
N LEU A 246 -2.69 26.39 6.55
CA LEU A 246 -2.11 26.00 7.83
C LEU A 246 -0.79 25.26 7.57
N ILE A 247 0.32 25.86 7.96
CA ILE A 247 1.65 25.24 7.82
C ILE A 247 2.09 24.77 9.20
N ILE A 248 2.18 23.46 9.36
CA ILE A 248 2.57 22.81 10.60
C ILE A 248 4.05 22.52 10.53
N ASP A 249 4.84 23.48 11.01
CA ASP A 249 6.29 23.42 11.01
C ASP A 249 6.79 22.60 12.21
N ASN A 250 7.22 21.38 11.92
CA ASN A 250 7.65 20.40 12.90
C ASN A 250 9.11 20.65 13.34
N ASN A 251 9.34 21.88 13.83
CA ASN A 251 10.59 22.37 14.38
C ASN A 251 11.75 22.34 13.36
N SER A 252 11.56 22.98 12.21
CA SER A 252 12.61 23.12 11.19
C SER A 252 13.79 23.96 11.69
N ILE A 253 14.98 23.67 11.18
CA ILE A 253 16.25 24.33 11.58
C ILE A 253 17.12 24.74 10.38
N ASP A 254 16.59 24.66 9.17
CA ASP A 254 17.31 24.85 7.90
C ASP A 254 16.97 26.17 7.19
N GLY A 255 16.22 27.07 7.83
CA GLY A 255 15.70 28.29 7.21
C GLY A 255 14.24 28.21 6.75
N THR A 256 13.60 27.03 6.83
CA THR A 256 12.19 26.85 6.40
C THR A 256 11.25 27.76 7.19
N SER A 257 11.40 27.82 8.51
CA SER A 257 10.54 28.61 9.41
C SER A 257 10.55 30.09 9.04
N GLU A 258 11.72 30.64 8.72
CA GLU A 258 11.92 32.04 8.34
C GLU A 258 11.28 32.37 6.99
N ILE A 259 11.22 31.41 6.05
CA ILE A 259 10.48 31.57 4.80
C ILE A 259 8.99 31.65 5.11
N ILE A 260 8.47 30.71 5.90
CA ILE A 260 7.05 30.64 6.25
C ILE A 260 6.61 31.92 6.98
N GLU A 261 7.40 32.42 7.91
CA GLU A 261 7.11 33.66 8.64
C GLU A 261 6.99 34.88 7.72
N LYS A 262 7.80 34.96 6.66
CA LYS A 262 7.71 36.06 5.69
C LYS A 262 6.35 36.04 4.99
N PHE A 263 5.89 34.87 4.56
CA PHE A 263 4.57 34.70 3.96
C PHE A 263 3.44 35.03 4.93
N ALA A 264 3.52 34.56 6.18
CA ALA A 264 2.53 34.85 7.22
C ALA A 264 2.43 36.34 7.57
N LYS A 265 3.53 37.10 7.43
CA LYS A 265 3.53 38.57 7.60
C LYS A 265 2.92 39.30 6.41
N SER A 266 3.00 38.75 5.20
CA SER A 266 2.49 39.39 3.98
C SER A 266 1.07 39.00 3.59
N ASP A 267 0.60 37.81 3.96
CA ASP A 267 -0.73 37.30 3.61
C ASP A 267 -1.42 36.69 4.84
N ASN A 268 -2.57 37.25 5.21
CA ASN A 268 -3.32 36.86 6.41
C ASN A 268 -3.94 35.45 6.31
N ARG A 269 -3.99 34.85 5.11
CA ARG A 269 -4.45 33.48 4.90
C ARG A 269 -3.41 32.47 5.40
N VAL A 270 -2.14 32.84 5.52
CA VAL A 270 -1.07 31.94 5.94
C VAL A 270 -0.95 31.93 7.47
N VAL A 271 -1.09 30.73 8.05
CA VAL A 271 -0.99 30.49 9.49
C VAL A 271 0.18 29.55 9.74
N HIS A 272 1.26 30.10 10.29
CA HIS A 272 2.44 29.35 10.72
C HIS A 272 2.21 28.80 12.14
N ILE A 273 2.30 27.47 12.29
CA ILE A 273 2.09 26.78 13.56
C ILE A 273 3.34 25.94 13.83
N VAL A 274 4.02 26.20 14.94
CA VAL A 274 5.12 25.37 15.44
C VAL A 274 4.62 24.61 16.67
N PRO A 275 4.39 23.28 16.58
CA PRO A 275 3.95 22.51 17.73
C PRO A 275 5.02 22.48 18.84
N GLU A 276 4.60 22.62 20.10
CA GLU A 276 5.50 22.49 21.26
C GLU A 276 6.09 21.07 21.41
N ARG A 277 5.36 20.06 20.92
CA ARG A 277 5.80 18.65 20.96
C ARG A 277 6.85 18.36 19.89
N LEU A 278 7.88 17.61 20.28
CA LEU A 278 9.01 17.24 19.41
C LEU A 278 8.93 15.79 18.87
N ASP A 279 7.88 15.05 19.24
CA ASP A 279 7.69 13.63 18.92
C ASP A 279 6.58 13.39 17.87
N LEU A 280 6.20 14.44 17.15
CA LEU A 280 5.18 14.35 16.11
C LEU A 280 5.77 13.80 14.81
N GLY A 281 5.17 12.73 14.30
CA GLY A 281 5.26 12.32 12.91
C GLY A 281 4.31 13.14 12.03
N ILE A 282 4.19 12.76 10.76
CA ILE A 282 3.31 13.41 9.79
C ILE A 282 1.86 13.40 10.27
N GLY A 283 1.36 12.25 10.75
CA GLY A 283 -0.01 12.14 11.27
C GLY A 283 -0.24 12.99 12.52
N GLY A 284 0.77 13.14 13.38
CA GLY A 284 0.72 14.06 14.51
C GLY A 284 0.62 15.52 14.08
N CYS A 285 1.37 15.91 13.05
CA CYS A 285 1.29 17.26 12.48
C CYS A 285 -0.08 17.52 11.84
N TRP A 286 -0.64 16.53 11.12
CA TRP A 286 -2.02 16.59 10.63
C TRP A 286 -3.02 16.79 11.76
N ASN A 287 -2.88 16.06 12.87
CA ASN A 287 -3.73 16.24 14.04
C ASN A 287 -3.62 17.67 14.61
N CYS A 288 -2.42 18.27 14.65
CA CYS A 288 -2.26 19.68 15.04
C CYS A 288 -3.03 20.61 14.08
N GLY A 289 -2.94 20.38 12.77
CA GLY A 289 -3.64 21.18 11.76
C GLY A 289 -5.16 21.07 11.87
N ILE A 290 -5.70 19.86 11.84
CA ILE A 290 -7.16 19.65 11.82
C ILE A 290 -7.82 20.13 13.11
N ASN A 291 -7.14 19.99 14.27
CA ASN A 291 -7.69 20.41 15.56
C ASN A 291 -7.46 21.91 15.83
N ASN A 292 -6.73 22.62 14.97
CA ASN A 292 -6.60 24.06 15.08
C ASN A 292 -7.96 24.74 14.86
N ALA A 293 -8.25 25.77 15.65
CA ALA A 293 -9.50 26.52 15.56
C ALA A 293 -9.72 27.18 14.19
N LYS A 294 -8.64 27.52 13.47
CA LYS A 294 -8.69 28.09 12.12
C LYS A 294 -8.88 27.07 11.01
N CYS A 295 -8.87 25.76 11.31
CA CYS A 295 -9.11 24.74 10.29
C CYS A 295 -10.57 24.80 9.83
N GLY A 296 -10.74 24.98 8.51
CA GLY A 296 -12.01 25.11 7.83
C GLY A 296 -12.77 23.79 7.70
N LYS A 297 -13.92 23.86 7.02
CA LYS A 297 -14.84 22.73 6.88
C LYS A 297 -14.20 21.51 6.20
N PHE A 298 -13.32 21.76 5.23
CA PHE A 298 -12.55 20.73 4.53
C PHE A 298 -11.05 20.94 4.73
N ALA A 299 -10.35 19.88 5.11
CA ALA A 299 -8.90 19.86 5.25
C ALA A 299 -8.29 19.21 4.01
N ILE A 300 -7.40 19.92 3.32
CA ILE A 300 -6.85 19.52 2.01
C ILE A 300 -5.34 19.38 2.14
N GLN A 301 -4.80 18.26 1.66
CA GLN A 301 -3.36 18.01 1.67
C GLN A 301 -2.64 18.83 0.60
N LEU A 302 -1.48 19.34 0.97
CA LEU A 302 -0.37 19.57 0.05
C LEU A 302 0.93 19.16 0.76
N ASP A 303 1.74 18.33 0.12
CA ASP A 303 3.06 17.98 0.65
C ASP A 303 4.03 19.14 0.42
N SER A 304 4.93 19.37 1.38
CA SER A 304 5.82 20.54 1.44
C SER A 304 6.84 20.68 0.30
N ASP A 305 6.97 19.66 -0.55
CA ASP A 305 7.81 19.60 -1.74
C ASP A 305 7.04 19.54 -3.07
N ASP A 306 5.70 19.51 -2.98
CA ASP A 306 4.79 19.40 -4.10
C ASP A 306 4.04 20.71 -4.37
N VAL A 307 3.39 20.81 -5.53
CA VAL A 307 2.75 22.05 -6.02
C VAL A 307 1.43 21.69 -6.71
N TYR A 308 0.36 22.45 -6.46
CA TYR A 308 -0.90 22.24 -7.18
C TYR A 308 -0.77 22.44 -8.69
N GLN A 309 -1.53 21.66 -9.46
CA GLN A 309 -1.44 21.60 -10.92
C GLN A 309 -1.75 22.95 -11.56
N ASP A 310 -2.77 23.63 -11.05
CA ASP A 310 -3.29 24.88 -11.57
C ASP A 310 -4.05 25.65 -10.47
N GLN A 311 -4.53 26.85 -10.82
CA GLN A 311 -5.24 27.75 -9.91
C GLN A 311 -6.66 27.28 -9.54
N GLN A 312 -7.20 26.24 -10.19
CA GLN A 312 -8.56 25.74 -10.01
C GLN A 312 -8.63 24.46 -9.16
N THR A 313 -7.49 24.00 -8.66
CA THR A 313 -7.38 22.74 -7.92
C THR A 313 -8.26 22.73 -6.68
N LEU A 314 -8.21 23.78 -5.84
CA LEU A 314 -9.05 23.83 -4.64
C LEU A 314 -10.54 23.90 -4.96
N GLN A 315 -10.94 24.65 -5.99
CA GLN A 315 -12.33 24.72 -6.44
C GLN A 315 -12.82 23.33 -6.85
N THR A 316 -12.02 22.62 -7.66
CA THR A 316 -12.33 21.26 -8.15
C THR A 316 -12.50 20.27 -7.00
N ILE A 317 -11.64 20.34 -5.98
CA ILE A 317 -11.73 19.48 -4.79
C ILE A 317 -13.03 19.74 -4.02
N ILE A 318 -13.37 21.00 -3.76
CA ILE A 318 -14.57 21.33 -2.99
C ILE A 318 -15.85 20.98 -3.77
N ASP A 319 -15.92 21.27 -5.06
CA ASP A 319 -17.08 20.91 -5.89
C ASP A 319 -17.31 19.39 -5.87
N ALA A 320 -16.24 18.60 -6.00
CA ALA A 320 -16.31 17.15 -5.95
C ALA A 320 -16.81 16.59 -4.60
N PHE A 321 -16.56 17.28 -3.47
CA PHE A 321 -17.10 16.86 -2.17
C PHE A 321 -18.62 16.90 -2.16
N TYR A 322 -19.17 18.00 -2.67
CA TYR A 322 -20.61 18.21 -2.76
C TYR A 322 -21.25 17.28 -3.80
N ASP A 323 -20.68 17.19 -5.00
CA ASP A 323 -21.21 16.38 -6.08
C ASP A 323 -21.22 14.88 -5.74
N GLN A 324 -20.16 14.39 -5.09
CA GLN A 324 -20.01 12.96 -4.84
C GLN A 324 -20.55 12.51 -3.47
N ASN A 325 -20.90 13.45 -2.57
CA ASN A 325 -21.23 13.24 -1.17
C ASN A 325 -20.29 12.25 -0.48
N CYS A 326 -19.04 12.66 -0.27
CA CYS A 326 -17.98 11.80 0.28
C CYS A 326 -17.33 12.39 1.53
N ALA A 327 -16.74 11.52 2.36
CA ALA A 327 -16.01 11.90 3.57
C ALA A 327 -14.56 12.30 3.29
N MET A 328 -14.00 11.70 2.25
CA MET A 328 -12.63 11.85 1.82
C MET A 328 -12.63 11.89 0.30
N LEU A 329 -11.79 12.74 -0.26
CA LEU A 329 -11.47 12.76 -1.68
C LEU A 329 -10.03 12.37 -1.88
N ILE A 330 -9.78 11.65 -2.96
CA ILE A 330 -8.43 11.37 -3.42
C ILE A 330 -8.35 11.68 -4.90
N GLY A 331 -7.39 12.53 -5.26
CA GLY A 331 -7.16 12.87 -6.66
C GLY A 331 -6.17 11.95 -7.37
N SER A 332 -5.71 12.48 -8.50
CA SER A 332 -4.58 12.00 -9.26
C SER A 332 -3.45 13.02 -9.22
N TYR A 333 -2.25 12.59 -9.57
CA TYR A 333 -1.08 13.46 -9.61
C TYR A 333 -0.17 13.11 -10.78
N THR A 334 0.64 14.07 -11.20
CA THR A 334 1.64 13.86 -12.25
C THR A 334 3.02 13.90 -11.63
N ILE A 335 3.85 12.91 -11.91
CA ILE A 335 5.23 12.88 -11.41
C ILE A 335 6.06 13.86 -12.23
N THR A 336 6.83 14.71 -11.55
CA THR A 336 7.68 15.71 -12.20
C THR A 336 9.10 15.71 -11.64
N SER A 337 10.03 16.23 -12.43
CA SER A 337 11.36 16.61 -11.96
C SER A 337 11.27 17.82 -11.03
N PHE A 338 12.41 18.18 -10.43
CA PHE A 338 12.52 19.40 -9.62
C PHE A 338 12.06 20.67 -10.36
N ASP A 339 12.26 20.74 -11.67
CA ASP A 339 11.87 21.86 -12.55
C ASP A 339 10.46 21.72 -13.14
N MET A 340 9.59 20.88 -12.55
CA MET A 340 8.21 20.64 -13.00
C MET A 340 8.06 20.01 -14.39
N LYS A 341 9.10 19.34 -14.91
CA LYS A 341 8.99 18.58 -16.16
C LYS A 341 8.41 17.21 -15.87
N PRO A 342 7.38 16.74 -16.60
CA PRO A 342 6.81 15.42 -16.39
C PRO A 342 7.86 14.31 -16.52
N LEU A 343 7.83 13.35 -15.59
CA LEU A 343 8.62 12.13 -15.61
C LEU A 343 7.72 10.92 -15.88
N PRO A 344 8.22 9.84 -16.51
CA PRO A 344 7.50 8.58 -16.56
C PRO A 344 7.14 8.07 -15.15
N PRO A 345 6.03 7.32 -14.99
CA PRO A 345 5.00 6.99 -15.97
C PRO A 345 4.02 8.15 -16.31
N GLY A 346 4.19 9.34 -15.71
CA GLY A 346 3.32 10.50 -15.93
C GLY A 346 2.19 10.60 -14.91
N LEU A 347 0.95 10.55 -15.38
CA LEU A 347 -0.25 10.63 -14.54
C LEU A 347 -0.47 9.33 -13.74
N ILE A 348 -0.60 9.46 -12.43
CA ILE A 348 -1.00 8.40 -11.52
C ILE A 348 -2.46 8.64 -11.11
N ASP A 349 -3.39 7.86 -11.67
CA ASP A 349 -4.82 8.10 -11.51
C ASP A 349 -5.59 7.06 -10.65
N HIS A 350 -4.92 5.96 -10.30
CA HIS A 350 -5.49 4.85 -9.54
C HIS A 350 -6.86 4.39 -10.07
N LYS A 351 -6.96 4.16 -11.39
CA LYS A 351 -8.16 3.63 -12.07
C LYS A 351 -8.66 2.29 -11.53
N GLU A 352 -7.87 1.59 -10.73
CA GLU A 352 -8.28 0.40 -9.97
C GLU A 352 -9.34 0.68 -8.89
N TRP A 353 -9.62 1.95 -8.57
CA TRP A 353 -10.70 2.30 -7.65
C TRP A 353 -12.07 2.34 -8.34
N THR A 354 -12.97 1.44 -7.96
CA THR A 354 -14.37 1.42 -8.43
C THR A 354 -15.33 1.88 -7.33
N ASN A 355 -16.52 2.36 -7.70
CA ASN A 355 -17.54 2.75 -6.73
C ASN A 355 -18.07 1.55 -5.95
N GLU A 356 -18.06 0.37 -6.57
CA GLU A 356 -18.65 -0.86 -6.04
C GLU A 356 -17.69 -1.61 -5.12
N ASN A 357 -16.38 -1.59 -5.39
CA ASN A 357 -15.42 -2.45 -4.70
C ASN A 357 -14.10 -1.76 -4.30
N GLY A 358 -13.92 -0.47 -4.60
CA GLY A 358 -12.69 0.26 -4.29
C GLY A 358 -12.28 0.18 -2.82
N HIS A 359 -13.24 0.23 -1.88
CA HIS A 359 -13.00 0.10 -0.43
C HIS A 359 -12.57 -1.30 0.02
N ASN A 360 -12.87 -2.35 -0.73
CA ASN A 360 -12.34 -3.69 -0.50
C ASN A 360 -10.98 -3.84 -1.18
N ASN A 361 -10.85 -3.38 -2.42
CA ASN A 361 -9.60 -3.37 -3.17
C ASN A 361 -8.49 -2.55 -2.47
N ALA A 362 -8.88 -1.55 -1.68
CA ALA A 362 -8.01 -0.79 -0.77
C ALA A 362 -7.14 -1.68 0.13
N LEU A 363 -7.65 -2.84 0.57
CA LEU A 363 -6.88 -3.77 1.41
C LEU A 363 -5.80 -4.50 0.63
N ARG A 364 -5.96 -4.70 -0.68
CA ARG A 364 -4.98 -5.35 -1.55
C ARG A 364 -3.81 -4.41 -1.90
N ILE A 365 -4.11 -3.16 -2.23
CA ILE A 365 -3.11 -2.22 -2.74
C ILE A 365 -2.33 -1.50 -1.63
N ASN A 366 -1.12 -1.03 -1.93
CA ASN A 366 -0.21 -0.39 -0.96
C ASN A 366 -0.36 1.12 -0.79
N GLY A 367 -1.24 1.77 -1.53
CA GLY A 367 -1.53 3.19 -1.38
C GLY A 367 -2.85 3.55 -2.01
N LEU A 368 -3.50 4.59 -1.50
CA LEU A 368 -4.79 5.06 -2.02
C LEU A 368 -4.65 6.19 -3.04
N GLY A 369 -3.42 6.72 -3.22
CA GLY A 369 -3.15 7.88 -4.06
C GLY A 369 -3.25 9.20 -3.33
N ALA A 370 -2.99 10.28 -4.05
CA ALA A 370 -2.88 11.65 -3.56
C ALA A 370 -3.41 12.64 -4.63
N PRO A 371 -3.72 13.91 -4.30
CA PRO A 371 -3.71 14.49 -2.97
C PRO A 371 -4.98 14.04 -2.25
N ARG A 372 -4.96 14.08 -0.92
CA ARG A 372 -6.12 13.69 -0.11
C ARG A 372 -6.77 14.93 0.48
N ALA A 373 -8.09 14.91 0.52
CA ALA A 373 -8.86 15.92 1.23
C ALA A 373 -9.91 15.24 2.09
N PHE A 374 -10.33 15.90 3.17
CA PHE A 374 -11.17 15.31 4.19
C PHE A 374 -12.23 16.30 4.68
N TYR A 375 -13.40 15.76 5.05
CA TYR A 375 -14.36 16.50 5.85
C TYR A 375 -13.85 16.62 7.30
N THR A 376 -13.54 17.85 7.72
CA THR A 376 -12.81 18.13 8.98
C THR A 376 -13.49 17.58 10.23
N PRO A 377 -14.82 17.72 10.45
CA PRO A 377 -15.48 17.16 11.63
C PRO A 377 -15.30 15.65 11.78
N LEU A 378 -15.41 14.90 10.66
CA LEU A 378 -15.20 13.46 10.70
C LEU A 378 -13.73 13.14 11.01
N LEU A 379 -12.80 13.84 10.37
CA LEU A 379 -11.37 13.62 10.61
C LEU A 379 -10.99 13.91 12.07
N ARG A 380 -11.55 14.96 12.68
CA ARG A 380 -11.40 15.27 14.12
C ARG A 380 -11.95 14.15 15.03
N SER A 381 -13.02 13.48 14.64
CA SER A 381 -13.58 12.38 15.44
C SER A 381 -12.73 11.10 15.39
N ILE A 382 -11.90 10.94 14.36
CA ILE A 382 -11.09 9.73 14.14
C ILE A 382 -9.64 9.95 14.60
N GLN A 383 -9.03 11.08 14.22
CA GLN A 383 -7.60 11.40 14.37
C GLN A 383 -6.67 10.46 13.59
N LEU A 384 -5.56 11.00 13.09
CA LEU A 384 -4.53 10.22 12.39
C LEU A 384 -3.60 9.52 13.39
N PRO A 385 -3.08 8.32 13.10
CA PRO A 385 -1.99 7.74 13.86
C PRO A 385 -0.74 8.64 13.83
N ASN A 386 -0.07 8.83 14.97
CA ASN A 386 1.16 9.62 15.04
C ASN A 386 2.36 8.84 14.47
N THR A 387 2.41 8.71 13.15
CA THR A 387 3.48 8.08 12.37
C THR A 387 3.85 8.99 11.19
N SER A 388 4.97 8.70 10.54
CA SER A 388 5.40 9.37 9.29
C SER A 388 5.29 8.46 8.07
N TYR A 389 4.59 7.34 8.21
CA TYR A 389 4.27 6.44 7.11
C TYR A 389 2.98 5.67 7.41
N GLY A 390 2.04 5.68 6.46
CA GLY A 390 0.80 4.90 6.51
C GLY A 390 -0.33 5.53 7.34
N GLU A 391 -0.14 6.74 7.87
CA GLU A 391 -1.20 7.51 8.54
C GLU A 391 -2.37 7.82 7.60
N ASP A 392 -2.09 8.16 6.34
CA ASP A 392 -3.08 8.42 5.30
C ASP A 392 -3.85 7.15 4.93
N TYR A 393 -3.14 6.02 4.83
CA TYR A 393 -3.70 4.72 4.53
C TYR A 393 -4.61 4.23 5.67
N ALA A 394 -4.19 4.40 6.92
CA ALA A 394 -5.01 4.12 8.10
C ALA A 394 -6.33 4.91 8.06
N MET A 395 -6.25 6.20 7.70
CA MET A 395 -7.44 7.04 7.57
C MET A 395 -8.36 6.59 6.46
N GLY A 396 -7.82 6.28 5.28
CA GLY A 396 -8.62 5.81 4.16
C GLY A 396 -9.32 4.49 4.46
N LEU A 397 -8.62 3.53 5.09
CA LEU A 397 -9.24 2.28 5.54
C LEU A 397 -10.38 2.55 6.54
N ARG A 398 -10.13 3.38 7.55
CA ARG A 398 -11.13 3.70 8.57
C ARG A 398 -12.35 4.42 8.00
N ILE A 399 -12.16 5.37 7.08
CA ILE A 399 -13.25 6.13 6.45
C ILE A 399 -14.04 5.23 5.50
N SER A 400 -13.35 4.47 4.64
CA SER A 400 -13.96 3.61 3.62
C SER A 400 -14.84 2.50 4.19
N ARG A 401 -14.70 2.17 5.48
CA ARG A 401 -15.58 1.24 6.19
C ARG A 401 -17.03 1.71 6.27
N GLU A 402 -17.26 3.02 6.32
CA GLU A 402 -18.59 3.58 6.61
C GLU A 402 -19.01 4.70 5.67
N TYR A 403 -18.07 5.39 5.04
CA TYR A 403 -18.32 6.55 4.20
C TYR A 403 -17.65 6.39 2.85
N LYS A 404 -18.27 7.00 1.83
CA LYS A 404 -17.72 7.01 0.49
C LYS A 404 -16.40 7.80 0.46
N ILE A 405 -15.41 7.23 -0.22
CA ILE A 405 -14.23 7.95 -0.70
C ILE A 405 -14.49 8.31 -2.16
N GLY A 406 -14.49 9.60 -2.47
CA GLY A 406 -14.63 10.09 -3.84
C GLY A 406 -13.28 10.16 -4.56
N ARG A 407 -13.33 10.21 -5.88
CA ARG A 407 -12.15 10.22 -6.76
C ARG A 407 -12.18 11.39 -7.72
N ILE A 408 -11.03 11.96 -8.00
CA ILE A 408 -10.81 12.90 -9.10
C ILE A 408 -9.70 12.31 -9.97
N TYR A 409 -9.99 11.98 -11.23
CA TYR A 409 -9.04 11.26 -12.08
C TYR A 409 -8.10 12.17 -12.88
N THR A 410 -8.30 13.48 -12.83
CA THR A 410 -7.40 14.49 -13.41
C THR A 410 -6.29 14.86 -12.43
N SER A 411 -5.11 15.23 -12.94
CA SER A 411 -3.99 15.69 -12.11
C SER A 411 -4.40 16.90 -11.29
N LEU A 412 -4.34 16.80 -9.96
CA LEU A 412 -4.57 17.91 -9.04
C LEU A 412 -3.27 18.54 -8.55
N TYR A 413 -2.16 17.80 -8.57
CA TYR A 413 -0.86 18.35 -8.19
C TYR A 413 0.30 17.64 -8.88
N LEU A 414 1.44 18.31 -8.85
CA LEU A 414 2.73 17.86 -9.38
C LEU A 414 3.56 17.28 -8.24
N CYS A 415 3.79 15.97 -8.29
CA CYS A 415 4.61 15.26 -7.32
C CYS A 415 6.08 15.33 -7.73
N ARG A 416 6.85 16.16 -7.02
CA ARG A 416 8.23 16.50 -7.36
C ARG A 416 9.19 15.41 -6.89
N ARG A 417 10.01 14.89 -7.80
CA ARG A 417 11.11 13.96 -7.50
C ARG A 417 12.46 14.69 -7.46
N TRP A 418 13.17 14.56 -6.35
CA TRP A 418 14.48 15.14 -6.07
C TRP A 418 15.21 14.36 -4.95
N GLU A 419 16.50 14.64 -4.76
CA GLU A 419 17.38 13.90 -3.82
C GLU A 419 16.91 13.96 -2.35
N GLY A 420 16.05 14.93 -2.00
CA GLY A 420 15.51 15.10 -0.66
C GLY A 420 14.17 14.41 -0.38
N ASN A 421 13.56 13.73 -1.36
CA ASN A 421 12.33 12.96 -1.11
C ASN A 421 12.61 11.84 -0.10
N SER A 422 11.72 11.68 0.87
CA SER A 422 11.81 10.63 1.92
C SER A 422 11.72 9.19 1.40
N ASP A 423 11.30 9.01 0.14
CA ASP A 423 10.99 7.73 -0.51
C ASP A 423 11.99 7.32 -1.60
N ALA A 424 13.01 8.15 -1.88
CA ALA A 424 14.06 7.78 -2.83
C ALA A 424 14.96 6.69 -2.20
N SER A 425 14.94 5.48 -2.78
CA SER A 425 15.91 4.41 -2.48
C SER A 425 15.88 3.88 -1.03
N LEU A 426 14.71 3.53 -0.51
CA LEU A 426 14.59 2.91 0.81
C LEU A 426 15.39 1.60 0.87
N ASN A 427 16.20 1.42 1.92
CA ASN A 427 16.82 0.12 2.18
C ASN A 427 15.72 -0.91 2.53
N ILE A 428 16.05 -2.19 2.36
CA ILE A 428 15.09 -3.29 2.56
C ILE A 428 14.48 -3.30 3.96
N ASP A 429 15.24 -2.97 5.01
CA ASP A 429 14.73 -2.93 6.38
C ASP A 429 13.64 -1.87 6.58
N LYS A 430 13.84 -0.67 6.01
CA LYS A 430 12.86 0.42 6.09
C LYS A 430 11.62 0.09 5.27
N LEU A 431 11.78 -0.52 4.10
CA LEU A 431 10.67 -1.03 3.29
C LEU A 431 9.86 -2.09 4.04
N ASN A 432 10.54 -3.06 4.65
CA ASN A 432 9.93 -4.13 5.44
C ASN A 432 9.20 -3.58 6.66
N LYS A 433 9.79 -2.64 7.40
CA LYS A 433 9.13 -1.96 8.52
C LYS A 433 7.85 -1.25 8.09
N ASN A 434 7.89 -0.57 6.94
CA ASN A 434 6.74 0.13 6.36
C ASN A 434 5.63 -0.84 5.94
N ASN A 435 5.99 -1.94 5.26
CA ASN A 435 5.05 -2.98 4.83
C ASN A 435 4.42 -3.71 6.02
N LEU A 436 5.22 -4.06 7.02
CA LEU A 436 4.75 -4.71 8.25
C LEU A 436 3.71 -3.83 8.96
N TYR A 437 3.97 -2.52 9.08
CA TYR A 437 3.02 -1.59 9.68
C TYR A 437 1.73 -1.46 8.86
N LYS A 438 1.81 -1.37 7.52
CA LYS A 438 0.59 -1.34 6.69
C LYS A 438 -0.21 -2.64 6.76
N ASP A 439 0.44 -3.79 6.85
CA ASP A 439 -0.25 -5.06 7.09
C ASP A 439 -0.90 -5.11 8.50
N GLN A 440 -0.33 -4.42 9.51
CA GLN A 440 -0.97 -4.31 10.82
C GLN A 440 -2.24 -3.45 10.72
N LEU A 441 -2.20 -2.34 9.98
CA LEU A 441 -3.38 -1.51 9.71
C LEU A 441 -4.48 -2.31 8.99
N ARG A 442 -4.12 -3.12 7.99
CA ARG A 442 -5.06 -4.04 7.32
C ARG A 442 -5.61 -5.08 8.27
N THR A 443 -4.79 -5.63 9.15
CA THR A 443 -5.21 -6.61 10.17
C THR A 443 -6.30 -6.01 11.05
N ILE A 444 -6.05 -4.81 11.59
CA ILE A 444 -7.00 -4.07 12.43
C ILE A 444 -8.31 -3.82 11.66
N GLU A 445 -8.22 -3.37 10.41
CA GLU A 445 -9.41 -3.08 9.61
C GLU A 445 -10.20 -4.34 9.24
N ILE A 446 -9.53 -5.42 8.83
CA ILE A 446 -10.18 -6.72 8.53
C ILE A 446 -10.94 -7.22 9.78
N MET A 447 -10.31 -7.19 10.95
CA MET A 447 -10.96 -7.58 12.21
C MET A 447 -12.18 -6.70 12.51
N ALA A 448 -12.08 -5.39 12.30
CA ALA A 448 -13.19 -4.47 12.49
C ALA A 448 -14.36 -4.74 11.52
N ARG A 449 -14.07 -5.06 10.25
CA ARG A 449 -15.09 -5.43 9.25
C ARG A 449 -15.80 -6.74 9.60
N ILE A 450 -15.04 -7.75 10.02
CA ILE A 450 -15.59 -9.03 10.49
C ILE A 450 -16.55 -8.78 11.66
N GLN A 451 -16.13 -7.98 12.66
CA GLN A 451 -16.98 -7.67 13.81
C GLN A 451 -18.23 -6.88 13.39
N LEU A 452 -18.08 -5.90 12.50
CA LEU A 452 -19.20 -5.11 11.97
C LEU A 452 -20.24 -6.00 11.28
N ASN A 453 -19.79 -6.91 10.42
CA ASN A 453 -20.68 -7.80 9.68
C ASN A 453 -21.36 -8.84 10.58
N LYS A 454 -20.65 -9.38 11.58
CA LYS A 454 -21.25 -10.24 12.61
C LYS A 454 -22.36 -9.53 13.38
N ASN A 455 -22.15 -8.24 13.71
CA ASN A 455 -23.16 -7.45 14.43
C ASN A 455 -24.38 -7.12 13.55
N LYS A 456 -24.20 -6.96 12.22
CA LYS A 456 -25.30 -6.75 11.28
C LYS A 456 -26.12 -8.02 11.03
N ASN A 457 -25.48 -9.18 11.01
CA ASN A 457 -26.11 -10.48 10.74
C ASN A 457 -25.80 -11.51 11.86
N PRO A 458 -26.45 -11.39 13.04
CA PRO A 458 -26.18 -12.25 14.20
C PRO A 458 -26.54 -13.73 13.99
N SER A 459 -27.29 -14.06 12.94
CA SER A 459 -27.71 -15.43 12.58
C SER A 459 -26.66 -16.25 11.81
N GLY A 460 -25.49 -15.67 11.48
CA GLY A 460 -24.31 -16.44 11.07
C GLY A 460 -24.36 -17.15 9.71
N ILE A 461 -25.24 -16.73 8.80
CA ILE A 461 -25.24 -17.22 7.41
C ILE A 461 -24.50 -16.18 6.56
N PHE A 462 -23.26 -16.49 6.17
CA PHE A 462 -22.43 -15.70 5.26
C PHE A 462 -22.47 -16.29 3.85
#